data_AF-A0A2H6A9D4-F1
#
_entry.id   AF-A0A2H6A9D4-F1
#
_cell.length_a   1.000
_cell.length_b   1.000
_cell.length_c   1.000
_cell.angle_alpha   90.00
_cell.angle_beta   90.00
_cell.angle_gamma   90.00
#
_symmetry.space_group_name_H-M   'P 1'
#
loop_
_entity.id
_entity.type
_entity.pdbx_description
1 polymer ?
#
loop_
_entity_poly.entity_id
_entity_poly.type
_entity_poly.pdbx_seq_one_letter_code
_entity_poly.pdbx_strand_id
1 'polypeptide(L)'
;MRKEILVGIIFLLIVINLYLLFNLYKLQTQINLLKEKQSNVIQPINRKTLEFLDLFVKKVLKADKEVDFETRLLLENKVRELQDKEILDTWNKFVNSKNETEAQNNVKDLLEILIEKSLK
;
A
#
# COMPACT_ATOMS: atom_id res chain seq x y z
N MET A 1 20.11 0.28 -30.92
CA MET A 1 19.06 1.28 -30.61
C MET A 1 17.80 0.75 -29.91
N ARG A 2 16.95 -0.12 -30.49
CA ARG A 2 15.72 -0.60 -29.78
C ARG A 2 16.00 -1.51 -28.57
N LYS A 3 17.06 -2.32 -28.64
CA LYS A 3 17.42 -3.29 -27.59
C LYS A 3 18.09 -2.63 -26.39
N GLU A 4 18.92 -1.62 -26.59
CA GLU A 4 19.58 -0.88 -25.49
C GLU A 4 18.57 -0.09 -24.64
N ILE A 5 17.58 0.54 -25.29
CA ILE A 5 16.49 1.24 -24.59
C ILE A 5 15.66 0.26 -23.75
N LEU A 6 15.38 -0.93 -24.31
CA LEU A 6 14.58 -1.96 -23.63
C LEU A 6 15.32 -2.53 -22.41
N VAL A 7 16.63 -2.73 -22.51
CA VAL A 7 17.49 -3.11 -21.37
C VAL A 7 17.52 -2.02 -20.30
N GLY A 8 17.59 -0.74 -20.70
CA GLY A 8 17.52 0.39 -19.76
C GLY A 8 16.20 0.45 -19.00
N ILE A 9 15.07 0.20 -19.68
CA ILE A 9 13.73 0.17 -19.07
C ILE A 9 13.61 -1.00 -18.08
N ILE A 10 14.10 -2.19 -18.45
CA ILE A 10 14.09 -3.36 -17.56
C ILE A 10 14.95 -3.10 -16.32
N PHE A 11 16.12 -2.49 -16.48
CA PHE A 11 16.99 -2.16 -15.36
C PHE A 11 16.35 -1.12 -14.41
N LEU A 12 15.70 -0.09 -14.96
CA LEU A 12 14.96 0.90 -14.19
C LEU A 12 13.81 0.25 -13.41
N LEU A 13 13.05 -0.65 -14.05
CA LEU A 13 11.98 -1.41 -13.40
C LEU A 13 12.51 -2.26 -12.24
N ILE A 14 13.67 -2.90 -12.39
CA ILE A 14 14.29 -3.69 -11.31
C ILE A 14 14.68 -2.78 -10.14
N VAL A 15 15.29 -1.63 -10.40
CA VAL A 15 15.70 -0.68 -9.34
C VAL A 15 14.48 -0.15 -8.58
N ILE A 16 13.40 0.20 -9.29
CA ILE A 16 12.15 0.64 -8.67
C ILE A 16 11.54 -0.49 -7.82
N ASN A 17 11.50 -1.72 -8.32
CA ASN A 17 10.98 -2.86 -7.57
C ASN A 17 11.83 -3.19 -6.33
N LEU A 18 13.17 -3.08 -6.41
CA LEU A 18 14.06 -3.27 -5.27
C LEU A 18 13.87 -2.17 -4.21
N TYR A 19 13.70 -0.91 -4.65
CA TYR A 19 13.40 0.19 -3.75
C TYR A 19 12.06 0.01 -3.03
N LEU A 20 11.02 -0.42 -3.77
CA LEU A 20 9.71 -0.74 -3.21
C LEU A 20 9.81 -1.89 -2.20
N LEU A 21 10.53 -2.97 -2.54
CA LEU A 21 10.73 -4.11 -1.65
C LEU A 21 11.43 -3.71 -0.34
N PHE A 22 12.45 -2.86 -0.43
CA PHE A 22 13.17 -2.36 0.75
C PHE A 22 12.28 -1.52 1.66
N ASN A 23 11.49 -0.61 1.10
CA ASN A 23 10.52 0.18 1.88
C ASN A 23 9.43 -0.70 2.50
N LEU A 24 8.95 -1.73 1.78
CA LEU A 24 7.96 -2.68 2.28
C LEU A 24 8.49 -3.53 3.43
N TYR A 25 9.76 -3.94 3.36
CA TYR A 25 10.39 -4.70 4.45
C TYR A 25 10.55 -3.85 5.71
N LYS A 26 10.96 -2.58 5.55
CA LYS A 26 11.04 -1.61 6.64
C LYS A 26 9.65 -1.36 7.25
N LEU A 27 8.63 -1.26 6.40
CA LEU A 27 7.23 -1.09 6.80
C LEU A 27 6.70 -2.30 7.60
N GLN A 28 6.95 -3.52 7.13
CA GLN A 28 6.53 -4.74 7.83
C GLN A 28 7.15 -4.84 9.23
N THR A 29 8.43 -4.45 9.35
CA THR A 29 9.15 -4.46 10.63
C THR A 29 8.53 -3.45 11.61
N GLN A 30 8.18 -2.25 11.11
CA GLN A 30 7.48 -1.24 11.92
C GLN A 30 6.07 -1.71 12.32
N ILE A 31 5.30 -2.32 11.42
CA ILE A 31 3.98 -2.88 11.72
C ILE A 31 4.07 -3.94 12.82
N ASN A 32 5.06 -4.82 12.78
CA ASN A 32 5.23 -5.87 13.80
C ASN A 32 5.60 -5.26 15.16
N LEU A 33 6.51 -4.27 15.17
CA LEU A 33 6.88 -3.54 16.39
C LEU A 33 5.72 -2.71 16.96
N LEU A 34 4.86 -2.16 16.11
CA LEU A 34 3.62 -1.50 16.52
C LEU A 34 2.64 -2.51 17.11
N LYS A 35 2.38 -3.63 16.44
CA LYS A 35 1.51 -4.70 16.97
C LYS A 35 1.96 -5.19 18.36
N GLU A 36 3.27 -5.28 18.60
CA GLU A 36 3.82 -5.64 19.93
C GLU A 36 3.68 -4.50 20.97
N LYS A 37 4.10 -3.27 20.63
CA LYS A 37 4.08 -2.14 21.58
C LYS A 37 2.67 -1.65 21.94
N GLN A 38 1.69 -1.94 21.10
CA GLN A 38 0.39 -1.25 21.07
C GLN A 38 -0.75 -2.15 21.58
N SER A 39 -0.44 -3.32 22.16
CA SER A 39 -1.41 -4.21 22.83
C SER A 39 -2.16 -3.59 24.02
N ASN A 40 -1.73 -2.44 24.54
CA ASN A 40 -2.32 -1.79 25.72
C ASN A 40 -3.03 -0.44 25.48
N VAL A 41 -2.89 0.23 24.32
CA VAL A 41 -3.43 1.60 24.11
C VAL A 41 -3.79 1.87 22.63
N ILE A 42 -4.89 1.30 22.12
CA ILE A 42 -5.38 1.63 20.77
C ILE A 42 -6.87 2.01 20.81
N GLN A 43 -7.20 3.19 20.28
CA GLN A 43 -8.57 3.53 19.91
C GLN A 43 -9.03 2.65 18.73
N PRO A 44 -10.30 2.19 18.68
CA PRO A 44 -10.79 1.24 17.67
C PRO A 44 -10.48 1.61 16.21
N ILE A 45 -10.37 2.91 15.91
CA ILE A 45 -10.10 3.44 14.58
C ILE A 45 -8.67 3.08 14.09
N ASN A 46 -7.65 3.16 14.94
CA ASN A 46 -6.26 2.89 14.53
C ASN A 46 -6.05 1.40 14.25
N ARG A 47 -6.76 0.52 14.99
CA ARG A 47 -6.71 -0.93 14.74
C ARG A 47 -7.25 -1.27 13.35
N LYS A 48 -8.38 -0.69 12.94
CA LYS A 48 -8.95 -0.92 11.61
C LYS A 48 -8.02 -0.43 10.50
N THR A 49 -7.39 0.74 10.68
CA THR A 49 -6.41 1.28 9.73
C THR A 49 -5.18 0.37 9.60
N LEU A 50 -4.67 -0.17 10.72
CA LEU A 50 -3.58 -1.15 10.71
C LEU A 50 -3.97 -2.46 10.02
N GLU A 51 -5.17 -2.96 10.27
CA GLU A 51 -5.69 -4.17 9.62
C GLU A 51 -5.82 -3.98 8.11
N PHE A 52 -6.34 -2.83 7.66
CA PHE A 52 -6.39 -2.49 6.25
C PHE A 52 -5.00 -2.35 5.64
N LEU A 53 -4.07 -1.67 6.30
CA LEU A 53 -2.68 -1.55 5.83
C LEU A 53 -2.00 -2.91 5.66
N ASP A 54 -2.14 -3.80 6.65
CA ASP A 54 -1.60 -5.18 6.59
C ASP A 54 -2.22 -5.97 5.43
N LEU A 55 -3.54 -5.85 5.23
CA LEU A 55 -4.25 -6.49 4.12
C LEU A 55 -3.77 -5.93 2.77
N PHE A 56 -3.67 -4.60 2.64
CA PHE A 56 -3.25 -3.92 1.42
C PHE A 56 -1.84 -4.34 1.00
N VAL A 57 -0.88 -4.33 1.95
CA VAL A 57 0.49 -4.77 1.68
C VAL A 57 0.50 -6.23 1.21
N LYS A 58 -0.21 -7.13 1.91
CA LYS A 58 -0.20 -8.56 1.59
C LYS A 58 -0.89 -8.90 0.27
N LYS A 59 -2.00 -8.21 -0.04
CA LYS A 59 -2.90 -8.58 -1.14
C LYS A 59 -2.72 -7.74 -2.40
N VAL A 60 -2.05 -6.60 -2.30
CA VAL A 60 -1.80 -5.70 -3.45
C VAL A 60 -0.30 -5.59 -3.71
N LEU A 61 0.49 -5.14 -2.73
CA LEU A 61 1.90 -4.82 -2.97
C LEU A 61 2.80 -6.06 -3.08
N LYS A 62 2.45 -7.13 -2.35
CA LYS A 62 3.17 -8.41 -2.37
C LYS A 62 2.49 -9.46 -3.25
N ALA A 63 1.49 -9.07 -4.03
CA ALA A 63 0.79 -10.00 -4.89
C ALA A 63 1.66 -10.39 -6.09
N ASP A 64 1.90 -11.69 -6.27
CA ASP A 64 2.62 -12.22 -7.42
C ASP A 64 1.77 -12.28 -8.70
N LYS A 65 0.47 -12.01 -8.57
CA LYS A 65 -0.53 -12.08 -9.62
C LYS A 65 -1.44 -10.86 -9.57
N GLU A 66 -2.16 -10.62 -10.66
CA GLU A 66 -3.21 -9.61 -10.69
C GLU A 66 -4.20 -9.83 -9.55
N VAL A 67 -4.55 -8.74 -8.87
CA VAL A 67 -5.54 -8.74 -7.78
C VAL A 67 -6.90 -9.11 -8.37
N ASP A 68 -7.49 -10.22 -7.92
CA ASP A 68 -8.79 -10.70 -8.39
C ASP A 68 -9.97 -9.83 -7.91
N PHE A 69 -11.15 -10.07 -8.47
CA PHE A 69 -12.35 -9.30 -8.16
C PHE A 69 -12.76 -9.39 -6.69
N GLU A 70 -12.68 -10.59 -6.09
CA GLU A 70 -13.03 -10.79 -4.68
C GLU A 70 -12.11 -10.00 -3.75
N THR A 71 -10.81 -10.00 -4.03
CA THR A 71 -9.81 -9.24 -3.27
C THR A 71 -10.02 -7.73 -3.44
N ARG A 72 -10.35 -7.26 -4.65
CA ARG A 72 -10.71 -5.84 -4.89
C ARG A 72 -11.93 -5.43 -4.08
N LEU A 73 -13.00 -6.24 -4.09
CA LEU A 73 -14.22 -5.98 -3.35
C LEU A 73 -13.98 -5.97 -1.84
N LEU A 74 -13.17 -6.91 -1.34
CA LEU A 74 -12.76 -6.94 0.06
C LEU A 74 -12.03 -5.65 0.48
N LEU A 75 -11.05 -5.22 -0.32
CA LEU A 75 -10.29 -3.99 -0.04
C LEU A 75 -11.18 -2.74 -0.08
N GLU A 76 -12.07 -2.64 -1.07
CA GLU A 76 -13.03 -1.53 -1.20
C GLU A 76 -13.97 -1.44 0.01
N ASN A 77 -14.47 -2.59 0.49
CA ASN A 77 -15.30 -2.61 1.69
C ASN A 77 -14.49 -2.23 2.93
N LYS A 78 -13.27 -2.76 3.06
CA LYS A 78 -12.40 -2.48 4.21
C LYS A 78 -11.99 -1.01 4.30
N VAL A 79 -11.67 -0.37 3.18
CA VAL A 79 -11.33 1.06 3.18
C VAL A 79 -12.54 1.93 3.53
N ARG A 80 -13.75 1.56 3.08
CA ARG A 80 -14.99 2.25 3.45
C ARG A 80 -15.34 2.07 4.93
N GLU A 81 -15.06 0.90 5.52
CA GLU A 81 -15.25 0.61 6.94
C GLU A 81 -14.35 1.46 7.87
N LEU A 82 -13.27 2.05 7.34
CA LEU A 82 -12.42 2.99 8.09
C LEU A 82 -13.15 4.30 8.39
N GLN A 83 -14.19 4.65 7.62
CA GLN A 83 -14.93 5.92 7.73
C GLN A 83 -14.03 7.17 7.67
N ASP A 84 -12.83 7.03 7.10
CA ASP A 84 -11.88 8.11 6.92
C ASP A 84 -11.91 8.57 5.46
N LYS A 85 -12.46 9.77 5.25
CA LYS A 85 -12.63 10.36 3.92
C LYS A 85 -11.29 10.54 3.20
N GLU A 86 -10.25 10.91 3.92
CA GLU A 86 -8.94 11.19 3.35
C GLU A 86 -8.28 9.90 2.84
N ILE A 87 -8.38 8.80 3.61
CA ILE A 87 -7.94 7.48 3.17
C ILE A 87 -8.76 7.02 1.96
N LEU A 88 -10.09 7.17 1.99
CA LEU A 88 -10.96 6.74 0.88
C LEU A 88 -10.69 7.53 -0.41
N ASP A 89 -10.49 8.84 -0.31
CA ASP A 89 -10.18 9.69 -1.46
C ASP A 89 -8.82 9.31 -2.08
N THR A 90 -7.83 8.99 -1.25
CA THR A 90 -6.49 8.58 -1.70
C THR A 90 -6.52 7.17 -2.31
N TRP A 91 -7.30 6.26 -1.74
CA TRP A 91 -7.59 4.94 -2.32
C TRP A 91 -8.25 5.07 -3.70
N ASN A 92 -9.26 5.92 -3.84
CA ASN A 92 -9.93 6.16 -5.11
C ASN A 92 -8.96 6.71 -6.16
N LYS A 93 -8.04 7.61 -5.79
CA LYS A 93 -6.99 8.08 -6.71
C LYS A 93 -6.11 6.94 -7.18
N PHE A 94 -5.70 6.04 -6.28
CA PHE A 94 -4.89 4.88 -6.63
C PHE A 94 -5.61 3.91 -7.58
N VAL A 95 -6.87 3.56 -7.30
CA VAL A 95 -7.65 2.64 -8.14
C VAL A 95 -7.94 3.24 -9.53
N ASN A 96 -8.09 4.56 -9.62
CA ASN A 96 -8.41 5.27 -10.87
C ASN A 96 -7.17 5.81 -11.62
N SER A 97 -5.95 5.42 -11.21
CA SER A 97 -4.73 5.84 -11.89
C SER A 97 -4.72 5.44 -13.37
N LYS A 98 -4.38 6.39 -14.25
CA LYS A 98 -4.44 6.19 -15.71
C LYS A 98 -3.16 5.60 -16.28
N ASN A 99 -2.06 5.71 -15.55
CA ASN A 99 -0.75 5.20 -15.95
C ASN A 99 0.07 4.77 -14.72
N GLU A 100 1.18 4.08 -14.98
CA GLU A 100 2.05 3.52 -13.96
C GLU A 100 2.63 4.60 -13.03
N THR A 101 3.07 5.74 -13.57
CA THR A 101 3.62 6.85 -12.78
C THR A 101 2.58 7.40 -11.79
N GLU A 102 1.35 7.58 -12.25
CA GLU A 102 0.24 8.03 -11.42
C GLU A 102 -0.11 6.99 -10.35
N ALA A 103 -0.14 5.71 -10.71
CA ALA A 103 -0.37 4.62 -9.74
C ALA A 103 0.72 4.54 -8.68
N GLN A 104 1.99 4.71 -9.07
CA GLN A 104 3.13 4.70 -8.16
C GLN A 104 3.15 5.91 -7.22
N ASN A 105 2.68 7.08 -7.66
CA ASN A 105 2.57 8.25 -6.79
C ASN A 105 1.39 8.06 -5.82
N ASN A 106 0.21 7.71 -6.33
CA ASN A 106 -0.98 7.54 -5.52
C ASN A 106 -0.84 6.42 -4.48
N VAL A 107 -0.08 5.35 -4.78
CA VAL A 107 0.17 4.27 -3.81
C VAL A 107 1.13 4.70 -2.70
N LYS A 108 2.11 5.58 -2.99
CA LYS A 108 3.00 6.14 -1.96
C LYS A 108 2.22 7.05 -1.02
N ASP A 109 1.41 7.95 -1.60
CA ASP A 109 0.54 8.84 -0.83
C ASP A 109 -0.40 8.03 0.07
N LEU A 110 -1.00 6.95 -0.46
CA LEU A 110 -1.85 6.04 0.31
C LEU A 110 -1.09 5.34 1.45
N LEU A 111 0.14 4.90 1.22
CA LEU A 111 0.94 4.28 2.27
C LEU A 111 1.29 5.27 3.37
N GLU A 112 1.65 6.51 3.01
CA GLU A 112 1.99 7.57 3.96
C GLU A 112 0.84 7.87 4.91
N ILE A 113 -0.35 8.17 4.38
CA ILE A 113 -1.55 8.44 5.18
C ILE A 113 -1.96 7.26 6.07
N LEU A 114 -1.90 6.02 5.56
CA LEU A 114 -2.24 4.83 6.34
C LEU A 114 -1.29 4.66 7.53
N ILE A 115 0.01 4.92 7.34
CA ILE A 115 1.00 4.87 8.41
C ILE A 115 0.74 5.98 9.42
N GLU A 116 0.58 7.23 8.98
CA GLU A 116 0.35 8.36 9.89
C GLU A 116 -0.90 8.17 10.76
N LYS A 117 -2.01 7.74 10.17
CA LYS A 117 -3.26 7.52 10.89
C LYS A 117 -3.27 6.23 11.71
N SER A 118 -2.37 5.29 11.43
CA SER A 118 -2.18 4.11 12.28
C SER A 118 -1.38 4.41 13.56
N LEU A 119 -0.63 5.53 13.57
CA LEU A 119 0.27 5.93 14.65
C LEU A 119 -0.32 6.97 15.61
N LYS A 120 -1.33 7.73 15.19
CA LYS A 120 -2.05 8.73 16.01
C LYS A 120 -3.17 8.09 16.78
#